data_AF-A0AAD3NED5-F1
#
_entry.id   AF-A0AAD3NED5-F1
#
_cell.length_a   1.000
_cell.length_b   1.000
_cell.length_c   1.000
_cell.angle_alpha   90.00
_cell.angle_beta   90.00
_cell.angle_gamma   90.00
#
_symmetry.space_group_name_H-M   'P 1'
#
loop_
_entity.id
_entity.type
_entity.pdbx_description
1 polymer ?
#
loop_
_entity_poly.entity_id
_entity_poly.type
_entity_poly.pdbx_seq_one_letter_code
_entity_poly.pdbx_strand_id
1 'polypeptide(L)'
;MFSDKQGVQSRFGPSHRILELAQHKTSKTVWATTPCEKLSWGNQEPIWPLSASTLGAGPSTRIQYLAKHKGDFSAREDHQRRRLRRVAASRRAHDSQLVQLSLPRLKRQHLLSGSDVQESSGL
;
A
#
# COMPACT_ATOMS: atom_id res chain seq x y z
N MET A 1 15.44 -42.89 43.08
CA MET A 1 15.80 -41.49 43.42
C MET A 1 16.05 -40.73 42.13
N PHE A 2 15.07 -39.98 41.62
CA PHE A 2 15.30 -38.89 40.69
C PHE A 2 14.20 -37.86 40.96
N SER A 3 14.61 -36.75 41.57
CA SER A 3 13.74 -35.68 42.02
C SER A 3 13.23 -34.86 40.84
N ASP A 4 11.91 -34.71 40.74
CA ASP A 4 11.26 -33.79 39.81
C ASP A 4 11.71 -32.36 40.12
N LYS A 5 12.45 -31.76 39.18
CA LYS A 5 12.80 -30.33 39.21
C LYS A 5 11.57 -29.55 38.78
N GLN A 6 10.80 -29.06 39.75
CA GLN A 6 9.75 -28.06 39.48
C GLN A 6 10.41 -26.81 38.89
N GLY A 7 10.18 -26.56 37.61
CA GLY A 7 10.61 -25.33 36.95
C GLY A 7 10.00 -24.13 37.65
N VAL A 8 10.84 -23.21 38.09
CA VAL A 8 10.42 -21.92 38.66
C VAL A 8 9.73 -21.14 37.54
N GLN A 9 8.40 -21.17 37.51
CA GLN A 9 7.62 -20.26 36.70
C GLN A 9 7.84 -18.85 37.24
N SER A 10 8.34 -17.95 36.40
CA SER A 10 8.47 -16.53 36.76
C SER A 10 7.07 -16.00 37.10
N ARG A 11 6.83 -15.64 38.36
CA ARG A 11 5.59 -14.98 38.80
C ARG A 11 5.39 -13.60 38.16
N PHE A 12 6.40 -13.09 37.47
CA PHE A 12 6.44 -11.75 36.90
C PHE A 12 6.28 -11.82 35.39
N GLY A 13 5.12 -12.31 34.95
CA GLY A 13 4.65 -12.01 33.60
C GLY A 13 4.33 -10.52 33.48
N PRO A 14 4.46 -9.90 32.30
CA PRO A 14 4.02 -8.52 32.09
C PRO A 14 2.56 -8.38 32.53
N SER A 15 2.28 -7.37 33.34
CA SER A 15 0.91 -7.12 33.79
C SER A 15 -0.01 -6.85 32.59
N HIS A 16 -1.31 -7.06 32.77
CA HIS A 16 -2.30 -6.79 31.72
C HIS A 16 -2.16 -5.36 31.15
N ARG A 17 -1.84 -4.39 32.01
CA ARG A 17 -1.59 -3.00 31.62
C ARG A 17 -0.36 -2.85 30.73
N ILE A 18 0.72 -3.60 30.98
CA ILE A 18 1.91 -3.59 30.12
C ILE A 18 1.57 -4.18 28.75
N LEU A 19 0.79 -5.26 28.71
CA LEU A 19 0.34 -5.87 27.45
C LEU A 19 -0.57 -4.92 26.64
N GLU A 20 -1.46 -4.20 27.32
CA GLU A 20 -2.34 -3.19 26.71
C GLU A 20 -1.53 -2.02 26.13
N LEU A 21 -0.57 -1.48 26.88
CA LEU A 21 0.28 -0.37 26.42
C LEU A 21 1.27 -0.79 25.34
N ALA A 22 1.67 -2.06 25.32
CA ALA A 22 2.53 -2.61 24.27
C ALA A 22 1.78 -2.82 22.94
N GLN A 23 0.45 -2.70 22.92
CA GLN A 23 -0.29 -2.74 21.67
C GLN A 23 0.09 -1.52 20.82
N HIS A 24 0.56 -1.78 19.61
CA HIS A 24 0.80 -0.71 18.64
C HIS A 24 -0.51 0.05 18.41
N LYS A 25 -0.42 1.37 18.27
CA LYS A 25 -1.58 2.19 17.93
C LYS A 25 -2.06 1.79 16.54
N THR A 26 -3.36 1.53 16.42
CA THR A 26 -3.99 1.28 15.12
C THR A 26 -3.76 2.48 14.19
N SER A 27 -3.48 2.19 12.92
CA SER A 27 -3.07 3.22 11.97
C SER A 27 -4.16 4.28 11.81
N LYS A 28 -3.81 5.54 12.09
CA LYS A 28 -4.70 6.71 11.97
C LYS A 28 -4.99 7.11 10.51
N THR A 29 -4.78 6.20 9.56
CA THR A 29 -4.86 6.47 8.13
C THR A 29 -6.22 7.05 7.75
N VAL A 30 -7.28 6.57 8.40
CA VAL A 30 -8.66 7.08 8.25
C VAL A 30 -8.75 8.57 8.60
N TRP A 31 -8.04 9.07 9.63
CA TRP A 31 -8.13 10.48 10.03
C TRP A 31 -7.45 11.44 9.05
N ALA A 32 -6.48 10.95 8.27
CA ALA A 32 -5.71 11.77 7.33
C ALA A 32 -6.31 11.81 5.92
N THR A 33 -7.08 10.78 5.53
CA THR A 33 -7.62 10.64 4.17
C THR A 33 -9.14 10.68 4.07
N THR A 34 -9.86 10.64 5.19
CA THR A 34 -11.30 10.96 5.16
C THR A 34 -11.42 12.48 4.99
N PRO A 35 -12.22 12.98 4.03
CA PRO A 35 -12.62 14.39 4.03
C PRO A 35 -13.47 14.63 5.28
N CYS A 36 -12.81 14.90 6.40
CA CYS A 36 -13.48 15.09 7.68
C CYS A 36 -14.34 16.35 7.59
N GLU A 37 -15.60 16.23 8.01
CA GLU A 37 -16.37 17.37 8.52
C GLU A 37 -15.49 18.14 9.51
N LYS A 38 -15.45 19.46 9.30
CA LYS A 38 -14.73 20.50 10.09
C LYS A 38 -14.04 19.94 11.34
N LEU A 39 -12.76 19.58 11.19
CA LEU A 39 -11.94 19.09 12.30
C LEU A 39 -11.74 20.22 13.32
N SER A 40 -12.49 20.22 14.42
CA SER A 40 -12.35 21.20 15.50
C SER A 40 -11.18 20.82 16.41
N TRP A 41 -10.00 21.38 16.13
CA TRP A 41 -8.86 21.30 17.05
C TRP A 41 -9.06 22.26 18.23
N GLY A 42 -9.83 21.81 19.22
CA GLY A 42 -10.04 22.52 20.49
C GLY A 42 -10.74 23.88 20.36
N ASN A 43 -10.72 24.63 21.47
CA ASN A 43 -11.10 26.02 21.48
C ASN A 43 -9.97 26.82 20.83
N GLN A 44 -10.06 27.11 19.53
CA GLN A 44 -9.06 27.93 18.81
C GLN A 44 -9.08 29.41 19.21
N GLU A 45 -9.78 29.75 20.27
CA GLU A 45 -9.81 31.12 20.77
C GLU A 45 -8.43 31.50 21.31
N PRO A 46 -7.95 32.70 20.97
CA PRO A 46 -6.71 33.22 21.53
C PRO A 46 -6.86 33.34 23.04
N ILE A 47 -5.77 33.08 23.78
CA ILE A 47 -5.74 33.20 25.25
C ILE A 47 -6.13 34.64 25.68
N TRP A 48 -5.92 35.62 24.82
CA TRP A 48 -6.22 37.02 25.04
C TRP A 48 -7.11 37.58 23.92
N PRO A 49 -8.00 38.54 24.22
CA PRO A 49 -8.77 39.24 23.21
C PRO A 49 -7.86 39.92 22.19
N LEU A 50 -8.16 39.75 20.90
CA LEU A 50 -7.45 40.46 19.83
C LEU A 50 -7.83 41.94 19.85
N SER A 51 -6.85 42.82 19.62
CA SER A 51 -7.13 44.24 19.45
C SER A 51 -7.84 44.51 18.11
N ALA A 52 -8.57 45.63 18.03
CA ALA A 52 -9.23 46.06 16.79
C ALA A 52 -8.23 46.25 15.63
N SER A 53 -7.01 46.71 15.94
CA SER A 53 -5.95 46.86 14.94
C SER A 53 -5.49 45.52 14.36
N THR A 54 -5.40 44.48 15.19
CA THR A 54 -5.06 43.12 14.73
C THR A 54 -6.17 42.52 13.86
N LEU A 55 -7.45 42.73 14.22
CA LEU A 55 -8.58 42.26 13.42
C LEU A 55 -8.66 42.91 12.04
N GLY A 56 -8.22 44.18 11.92
CA GLY A 56 -8.14 44.89 10.64
C GLY A 56 -6.84 44.73 9.87
N ALA A 57 -5.85 44.00 10.41
CA ALA A 57 -4.53 43.91 9.81
C ALA A 57 -4.53 42.98 8.58
N GLY A 58 -4.06 43.49 7.44
CA GLY A 58 -3.84 42.71 6.22
C GLY A 58 -2.51 41.94 6.24
N PRO A 59 -2.40 40.83 5.48
CA PRO A 59 -1.15 40.09 5.37
C PRO A 59 -0.08 40.89 4.61
N SER A 60 1.14 40.92 5.15
CA SER A 60 2.28 41.56 4.49
C SER A 60 2.66 40.85 3.18
N THR A 61 3.40 41.52 2.30
CA THR A 61 3.92 40.94 1.05
C THR A 61 4.71 39.65 1.30
N ARG A 62 5.45 39.56 2.41
CA ARG A 62 6.17 38.35 2.81
C ARG A 62 5.22 37.21 3.17
N ILE A 63 4.16 37.49 3.95
CA ILE A 63 3.14 36.49 4.30
C ILE A 63 2.47 35.98 3.02
N GLN A 64 2.10 36.87 2.11
CA GLN A 64 1.51 36.49 0.82
C GLN A 64 2.46 35.62 -0.02
N TYR A 65 3.75 35.91 -0.01
CA TYR A 65 4.76 35.09 -0.70
C TYR A 65 4.88 33.69 -0.08
N LEU A 66 4.92 33.60 1.25
CA LEU A 66 5.04 32.32 1.97
C LEU A 66 3.76 31.47 1.92
N ALA A 67 2.60 32.11 1.80
CA ALA A 67 1.32 31.43 1.64
C ALA A 67 1.19 30.73 0.28
N LYS A 68 2.08 30.99 -0.67
CA LYS A 68 2.12 30.26 -1.94
C LYS A 68 2.48 28.80 -1.67
N HIS A 69 1.64 27.89 -2.15
CA HIS A 69 1.92 26.46 -2.11
C HIS A 69 3.30 26.16 -2.71
N LYS A 70 3.97 25.16 -2.14
CA LYS A 70 5.22 24.64 -2.69
C LYS A 70 4.93 24.04 -4.07
N GLY A 71 5.66 24.46 -5.09
CA GLY A 71 5.43 24.03 -6.47
C GLY A 71 5.48 22.51 -6.65
N ASP A 72 4.80 22.01 -7.67
CA ASP A 72 4.70 20.58 -7.96
C ASP A 72 6.05 20.00 -8.43
N PHE A 73 6.73 19.27 -7.53
CA PHE A 73 7.95 18.52 -7.85
C PHE A 73 7.68 17.09 -8.35
N SER A 74 6.41 16.67 -8.38
CA SER A 74 5.95 15.32 -8.75
C SER A 74 6.30 14.94 -10.20
N ALA A 75 6.34 15.92 -11.11
CA ALA A 75 6.61 15.68 -12.53
C ALA A 75 7.94 14.95 -12.77
N ARG A 76 9.01 15.30 -12.04
CA ARG A 76 10.32 14.64 -12.14
C ARG A 76 10.27 13.19 -11.66
N GLU A 77 9.57 12.95 -10.56
CA GLU A 77 9.42 11.61 -10.00
C GLU A 77 8.55 10.72 -10.89
N ASP A 78 7.57 11.29 -11.60
CA ASP A 78 6.72 10.55 -12.52
C ASP A 78 7.49 9.99 -13.71
N HIS A 79 8.46 10.72 -14.25
CA HIS A 79 9.33 10.18 -15.30
C HIS A 79 10.12 8.97 -14.81
N GLN A 80 10.66 9.04 -13.59
CA GLN A 80 11.40 7.92 -13.00
C GLN A 80 10.48 6.74 -12.69
N ARG A 81 9.28 6.98 -12.14
CA ARG A 81 8.25 5.96 -11.91
C ARG A 81 7.83 5.27 -13.20
N ARG A 82 7.58 6.03 -14.27
CA ARG A 82 7.25 5.49 -15.60
C ARG A 82 8.38 4.63 -16.17
N ARG A 83 9.63 5.09 -16.04
CA ARG A 83 10.81 4.33 -16.48
C ARG A 83 10.92 2.99 -15.75
N LEU A 84 10.83 2.99 -14.42
CA LEU A 84 10.91 1.78 -13.60
C LEU A 84 9.78 0.80 -13.92
N ARG A 85 8.55 1.29 -14.16
CA ARG A 85 7.42 0.47 -14.60
C ARG A 85 7.68 -0.22 -15.94
N ARG A 86 8.24 0.50 -16.91
CA ARG A 86 8.62 -0.07 -18.23
C ARG A 86 9.68 -1.16 -18.09
N VAL A 87 10.72 -0.91 -17.29
CA VAL A 87 11.78 -1.91 -17.02
C VAL A 87 11.21 -3.16 -16.36
N ALA A 88 10.35 -2.99 -15.35
CA ALA A 88 9.71 -4.12 -14.67
C ALA A 88 8.77 -4.92 -15.60
N ALA A 89 8.02 -4.24 -16.49
CA ALA A 89 7.18 -4.90 -17.47
C ALA A 89 8.00 -5.71 -18.49
N SER A 90 9.10 -5.14 -18.97
CA SER A 90 10.02 -5.83 -19.90
C SER A 90 10.66 -7.06 -19.26
N ARG A 91 11.07 -6.96 -17.98
CA ARG A 91 11.63 -8.12 -17.26
C ARG A 91 10.61 -9.24 -17.07
N ARG A 92 9.36 -8.92 -16.71
CA ARG A 92 8.28 -9.92 -16.62
C ARG A 92 8.01 -10.61 -17.96
N ALA A 93 8.04 -9.86 -19.07
CA ALA A 93 7.87 -10.43 -20.40
C ALA A 93 9.00 -11.42 -20.73
N HIS A 94 10.25 -11.02 -20.46
CA HIS A 94 11.42 -11.89 -20.63
C HIS A 94 11.32 -13.17 -19.78
N ASP A 95 10.99 -13.04 -18.50
CA ASP A 95 10.84 -14.18 -17.59
C ASP A 95 9.72 -15.12 -18.06
N SER A 96 8.60 -14.57 -18.53
CA SER A 96 7.50 -15.37 -19.09
C SER A 96 7.91 -16.14 -20.35
N GLN A 97 8.72 -15.52 -21.22
CA GLN A 97 9.23 -16.16 -22.43
C GLN A 97 10.21 -17.29 -22.09
N LEU A 98 11.08 -17.08 -21.09
CA LEU A 98 12.02 -18.10 -20.62
C LEU A 98 11.25 -19.32 -20.08
N VAL A 99 10.21 -19.11 -19.29
CA VAL A 99 9.32 -20.18 -18.81
C VAL A 99 8.69 -20.93 -19.98
N GLN A 100 8.17 -20.25 -21.01
CA GLN A 100 7.59 -20.91 -22.19
C GLN A 100 8.60 -21.78 -22.95
N LEU A 101 9.86 -21.33 -23.06
CA LEU A 101 10.92 -22.10 -23.71
C LEU A 101 11.40 -23.32 -22.89
N SER A 102 11.21 -23.28 -21.57
CA SER A 102 11.55 -24.37 -20.66
C SER A 102 10.51 -25.51 -20.64
N LEU A 103 9.32 -25.27 -21.19
CA LEU A 103 8.30 -26.32 -21.33
C LEU A 103 8.66 -27.26 -22.49
N PRO A 104 8.57 -28.59 -22.31
CA PRO A 104 8.91 -29.54 -23.36
C PRO A 104 7.96 -29.37 -24.55
N ARG A 105 8.52 -29.29 -25.76
CA ARG A 105 7.73 -29.23 -27.00
C ARG A 105 6.99 -30.56 -27.20
N LEU A 106 5.70 -30.58 -26.93
CA LEU A 106 4.80 -31.65 -27.41
C LEU A 106 4.77 -31.58 -28.95
N LYS A 107 5.55 -32.44 -29.61
CA LYS A 107 5.41 -32.69 -31.04
C LYS A 107 4.04 -33.35 -31.24
N ARG A 108 3.08 -32.61 -31.80
CA ARG A 108 1.90 -33.23 -32.41
C ARG A 108 2.37 -34.02 -33.62
N GLN A 109 2.62 -35.31 -33.44
CA GLN A 109 2.80 -36.27 -34.52
C GLN A 109 1.52 -37.07 -34.66
N HIS A 110 0.97 -37.05 -35.87
CA HIS A 110 0.07 -38.03 -36.49
C HIS A 110 -0.67 -39.00 -35.54
N LEU A 111 -1.96 -38.75 -35.33
CA LEU A 111 -2.92 -39.85 -35.34
C LEU A 111 -3.49 -39.93 -36.76
N LEU A 112 -2.85 -40.73 -37.61
CA LEU A 112 -3.55 -41.47 -38.65
C LEU A 112 -3.49 -42.93 -38.22
N SER A 113 -4.65 -43.55 -37.98
CA SER A 113 -4.96 -44.91 -38.48
C SER A 113 -6.24 -45.44 -37.85
N GLY A 114 -7.20 -45.79 -38.71
CA GLY A 114 -8.15 -46.87 -38.49
C GLY A 114 -9.42 -46.52 -37.73
N SER A 115 -10.55 -46.39 -38.45
CA SER A 115 -11.36 -47.55 -38.83
C SER A 115 -12.64 -47.09 -39.52
N ASP A 116 -12.85 -47.64 -40.70
CA ASP A 116 -14.07 -47.64 -41.50
C ASP A 116 -15.33 -47.95 -40.68
N VAL A 117 -16.43 -47.25 -40.96
CA VAL A 117 -17.77 -47.86 -41.08
C VAL A 117 -18.53 -47.16 -42.21
N GLN A 118 -18.99 -47.98 -43.13
CA GLN A 118 -19.73 -47.74 -44.37
C GLN A 118 -21.23 -47.95 -44.07
N GLU A 119 -22.13 -47.07 -44.53
CA GLU A 119 -23.53 -47.36 -44.92
C GLU A 119 -24.18 -46.06 -45.46
N SER A 120 -24.48 -45.97 -46.76
CA SER A 120 -25.76 -46.35 -47.39
C SER A 120 -26.81 -45.21 -47.29
N SER A 121 -26.99 -44.39 -48.34
CA SER A 121 -27.92 -44.54 -49.49
C SER A 121 -29.26 -43.81 -49.29
N GLY A 122 -29.60 -42.94 -50.26
CA GLY A 122 -30.97 -42.50 -50.62
C GLY A 122 -31.65 -41.50 -49.67
N LEU A 123 -32.26 -40.40 -50.10
CA LEU A 123 -32.83 -39.99 -51.39
C LEU A 123 -32.66 -38.47 -51.56
#